data_AF-A0A1V6KH55-F1
#
_entry.id   AF-A0A1V6KH55-F1
#
_cell.length_a   1.000
_cell.length_b   1.000
_cell.length_c   1.000
_cell.angle_alpha   90.00
_cell.angle_beta   90.00
_cell.angle_gamma   90.00
#
_symmetry.space_group_name_H-M   'P 1'
#
loop_
_entity.id
_entity.type
_entity.pdbx_description
1 polymer ?
#
loop_
_entity_poly.entity_id
_entity_poly.type
_entity_poly.pdbx_seq_one_letter_code
_entity_poly.pdbx_strand_id
1 'polypeptide(L)'
;MNHEEIILRAQEYIANETDPSFSEEIKELLQKGDWKELEDRFYRDLEFGTGGLRGIIGGGFNRMNTLVVTRATQGLCDYIKEQFPQKQLSACIAYDSRRKSKEFSLATALVFAANDIKAYIFPELKPTPVLSYAIRKLGADTGVVITASHNPPHYNGYKAYWNDGSQVVPPHDSGIIEKVLKAKSAKQMSKTEARSKGLLVEISQEIDDDYVAMVKSHLLRSYLFSEMGKSVNIVYSPLHGTGARLLERIMKELGLNVLTVPEQREPDGEFPTVSYPNPEESAALAMAIELGKKTHADVVMATDPDADRLGIAVPDKAGEFVLVTGNQLGSLHLDYIALTLKEINSMPPRPAAIRTIVTTELQKAIAEKYGIESFECLTGFKWIADLMRRFETENIDFIYATEESYGHLIEKEVRDKDGISAAALTAEMTLYWRSQGKSLLDRLEDLYKEHGYYEEKGLSFYFEGEQGMRIMNSIMEDYRKQQPDQFGELAVICTRDVKAGTEWDRDGRIRKIDLPQSDVIQWRLEDGTLLTVRPSGTEPKIKYYILCHDQSSELSLSKEITQKKIALIAEAITAMVDSHRK
;
A
#
# COMPACT_ATOMS: atom_id res chain seq x y z
N MET A 1 -3.64 -30.99 14.22
CA MET A 1 -3.86 -31.95 13.11
C MET A 1 -2.93 -33.13 13.36
N ASN A 2 -3.37 -34.38 13.18
CA ASN A 2 -2.47 -35.54 13.37
C ASN A 2 -1.68 -35.85 12.08
N HIS A 3 -0.66 -36.71 12.16
CA HIS A 3 0.19 -37.03 11.00
C HIS A 3 -0.57 -37.72 9.86
N GLU A 4 -1.59 -38.54 10.15
CA GLU A 4 -2.41 -39.21 9.12
C GLU A 4 -3.22 -38.18 8.31
N GLU A 5 -3.83 -37.20 8.98
CA GLU A 5 -4.54 -36.09 8.35
C GLU A 5 -3.61 -35.26 7.45
N ILE A 6 -2.38 -34.99 7.91
CA ILE A 6 -1.36 -34.27 7.14
C ILE A 6 -0.98 -35.07 5.88
N ILE A 7 -0.74 -36.38 5.99
CA ILE A 7 -0.42 -37.24 4.84
C ILE A 7 -1.53 -37.20 3.80
N LEU A 8 -2.79 -37.31 4.23
CA LEU A 8 -3.95 -37.28 3.32
C LEU A 8 -4.04 -35.95 2.57
N ARG A 9 -3.89 -34.81 3.27
CA ARG A 9 -3.87 -33.48 2.64
C ARG A 9 -2.68 -33.29 1.69
N ALA A 10 -1.51 -33.82 2.05
CA ALA A 10 -0.33 -33.78 1.20
C ALA A 10 -0.51 -34.60 -0.08
N GLN A 11 -1.11 -35.79 0.01
CA GLN A 11 -1.42 -36.62 -1.16
C GLN A 11 -2.48 -35.96 -2.05
N GLU A 12 -3.52 -35.36 -1.46
CA GLU A 12 -4.51 -34.56 -2.20
C GLU A 12 -3.83 -33.41 -2.96
N TYR A 13 -2.95 -32.67 -2.29
CA TYR A 13 -2.20 -31.59 -2.90
C TYR A 13 -1.35 -32.07 -4.08
N ILE A 14 -0.54 -33.12 -3.88
CA ILE A 14 0.32 -33.71 -4.93
C ILE A 14 -0.51 -34.13 -6.16
N ALA A 15 -1.70 -34.69 -5.95
CA ALA A 15 -2.56 -35.15 -7.04
C ALA A 15 -3.16 -34.01 -7.88
N ASN A 16 -3.25 -32.79 -7.33
CA ASN A 16 -3.90 -31.65 -7.97
C ASN A 16 -2.91 -30.56 -8.42
N GLU A 17 -1.69 -30.56 -7.90
CA GLU A 17 -0.67 -29.58 -8.29
C GLU A 17 -0.15 -29.85 -9.71
N THR A 18 -0.14 -28.80 -10.52
CA THR A 18 0.23 -28.85 -11.95
C THR A 18 1.68 -28.43 -12.22
N ASP A 19 2.32 -27.70 -11.30
CA ASP A 19 3.74 -27.41 -11.36
C ASP A 19 4.52 -28.50 -10.59
N PRO A 20 5.27 -29.37 -11.29
CA PRO A 20 5.97 -30.48 -10.67
C PRO A 20 6.91 -30.05 -9.55
N SER A 21 7.52 -28.87 -9.64
CA SER A 21 8.48 -28.40 -8.62
C SER A 21 7.88 -28.32 -7.23
N PHE A 22 6.60 -27.93 -7.12
CA PHE A 22 5.94 -27.84 -5.82
C PHE A 22 5.44 -29.21 -5.33
N SER A 23 5.00 -30.07 -6.24
CA SER A 23 4.58 -31.44 -5.88
C SER A 23 5.76 -32.30 -5.42
N GLU A 24 6.93 -32.17 -6.06
CA GLU A 24 8.15 -32.88 -5.68
C GLU A 24 8.69 -32.40 -4.33
N GLU A 25 8.60 -31.09 -4.04
CA GLU A 25 8.96 -30.56 -2.73
C GLU A 25 8.19 -31.25 -1.59
N ILE A 26 6.88 -31.47 -1.76
CA ILE A 26 6.07 -32.19 -0.76
C ILE A 26 6.44 -33.67 -0.68
N LYS A 27 6.72 -34.34 -1.81
CA LYS A 27 7.17 -35.74 -1.82
C LYS A 27 8.49 -35.90 -1.06
N GLU A 28 9.42 -34.97 -1.23
CA GLU A 28 10.69 -34.98 -0.49
C GLU A 28 10.48 -34.79 1.02
N LEU A 29 9.60 -33.86 1.44
CA LEU A 29 9.30 -33.64 2.86
C LEU A 29 8.66 -34.89 3.49
N LEU A 30 7.75 -35.56 2.78
CA LEU A 30 7.17 -36.83 3.21
C LEU A 30 8.24 -37.93 3.34
N GLN A 31 9.17 -38.02 2.38
CA GLN A 31 10.25 -39.01 2.40
C GLN A 31 11.24 -38.77 3.57
N LYS A 32 11.54 -37.50 3.86
CA LYS A 32 12.44 -37.10 4.97
C LYS A 32 11.76 -37.19 6.34
N GLY A 33 10.42 -37.24 6.39
CA GLY A 33 9.67 -37.18 7.64
C GLY A 33 9.78 -35.83 8.34
N ASP A 34 9.88 -34.74 7.58
CA ASP A 34 9.95 -33.38 8.13
C ASP A 34 8.56 -32.90 8.58
N TRP A 35 8.11 -33.45 9.70
CA TRP A 35 6.76 -33.21 10.23
C TRP A 35 6.51 -31.76 10.60
N LYS A 36 7.55 -31.00 10.96
CA LYS A 36 7.43 -29.58 11.30
C LYS A 36 7.02 -28.77 10.06
N GLU A 37 7.72 -28.98 8.94
CA GLU A 37 7.42 -28.25 7.70
C GLU A 37 6.10 -28.74 7.07
N LEU A 38 5.81 -30.04 7.15
CA LEU A 38 4.53 -30.59 6.70
C LEU A 38 3.35 -30.05 7.53
N GLU A 39 3.50 -29.96 8.84
CA GLU A 39 2.47 -29.36 9.70
C GLU A 39 2.22 -27.91 9.28
N ASP A 40 3.26 -27.07 9.17
CA ASP A 40 3.10 -25.66 8.78
C ASP A 40 2.48 -25.47 7.38
N ARG A 41 2.71 -26.39 6.45
CA ARG A 41 2.16 -26.32 5.08
C ARG A 41 0.72 -26.82 4.96
N PHE A 42 0.26 -27.67 5.88
CA PHE A 42 -1.02 -28.36 5.75
C PHE A 42 -2.00 -28.14 6.90
N TYR A 43 -1.61 -27.52 8.03
CA TYR A 43 -2.53 -27.27 9.16
C TYR A 43 -3.72 -26.38 8.79
N ARG A 44 -3.56 -25.53 7.76
CA ARG A 44 -4.60 -24.67 7.20
C ARG A 44 -4.42 -24.48 5.69
N ASP A 45 -5.38 -23.80 5.08
CA ASP A 45 -5.23 -23.26 3.73
C ASP A 45 -4.70 -21.82 3.82
N LEU A 46 -3.98 -21.37 2.80
CA LEU A 46 -3.56 -19.98 2.72
C LEU A 46 -4.79 -19.08 2.64
N GLU A 47 -4.91 -18.17 3.59
CA GLU A 47 -6.10 -17.33 3.73
C GLU A 47 -6.21 -16.31 2.59
N PHE A 48 -7.34 -16.31 1.89
CA PHE A 48 -7.73 -15.21 1.00
C PHE A 48 -8.30 -14.09 1.86
N GLY A 49 -7.47 -13.12 2.20
CA GLY A 49 -7.89 -11.94 2.96
C GLY A 49 -8.73 -10.99 2.11
N THR A 50 -9.13 -9.86 2.70
CA THR A 50 -10.02 -8.88 2.03
C THR A 50 -9.44 -8.24 0.75
N GLY A 51 -8.16 -8.44 0.44
CA GLY A 51 -7.51 -7.95 -0.78
C GLY A 51 -6.83 -9.04 -1.62
N GLY A 52 -6.95 -10.31 -1.22
CA GLY A 52 -6.33 -11.46 -1.90
C GLY A 52 -5.39 -12.30 -1.04
N LEU A 53 -4.42 -12.98 -1.66
CA LEU A 53 -3.48 -13.90 -1.02
C LEU A 53 -2.11 -13.28 -0.81
N ARG A 54 -1.42 -13.69 0.26
CA ARG A 54 0.00 -13.42 0.47
C ARG A 54 0.61 -14.55 1.27
N GLY A 55 1.72 -15.12 0.80
CA GLY A 55 2.37 -16.23 1.50
C GLY A 55 3.73 -16.59 0.92
N ILE A 56 4.41 -17.50 1.62
CA ILE A 56 5.70 -18.04 1.20
C ILE A 56 5.50 -18.91 -0.04
N ILE A 57 6.37 -18.76 -1.04
CA ILE A 57 6.39 -19.61 -2.24
C ILE A 57 6.81 -21.02 -1.86
N GLY A 58 6.01 -22.02 -2.22
CA GLY A 58 6.33 -23.43 -1.97
C GLY A 58 5.14 -24.36 -2.15
N GLY A 59 5.37 -25.67 -2.11
CA GLY A 59 4.31 -26.67 -2.13
C GLY A 59 3.50 -26.70 -0.83
N GLY A 60 2.21 -27.01 -0.92
CA GLY A 60 1.27 -27.14 0.21
C GLY A 60 0.10 -26.16 0.16
N PHE A 61 -0.94 -26.39 0.96
CA PHE A 61 -2.14 -25.54 0.94
C PHE A 61 -1.94 -24.19 1.64
N ASN A 62 -1.01 -24.09 2.61
CA ASN A 62 -0.62 -22.84 3.28
C ASN A 62 0.63 -22.19 2.64
N ARG A 63 0.73 -22.21 1.31
CA ARG A 63 1.83 -21.63 0.52
C ARG A 63 1.32 -21.00 -0.78
N MET A 64 2.10 -20.11 -1.36
CA MET A 64 1.88 -19.59 -2.71
C MET A 64 2.43 -20.57 -3.75
N ASN A 65 1.55 -21.17 -4.53
CA ASN A 65 1.84 -22.09 -5.62
C ASN A 65 0.75 -22.02 -6.70
N THR A 66 0.96 -22.73 -7.81
CA THR A 66 0.05 -22.71 -8.96
C THR A 66 -1.33 -23.23 -8.60
N LEU A 67 -1.46 -24.28 -7.78
CA LEU A 67 -2.76 -24.79 -7.35
C LEU A 67 -3.55 -23.75 -6.55
N VAL A 68 -2.92 -23.10 -5.57
CA VAL A 68 -3.57 -22.07 -4.74
C VAL A 68 -3.98 -20.86 -5.56
N VAL A 69 -3.11 -20.36 -6.45
CA VAL A 69 -3.39 -19.23 -7.36
C VAL A 69 -4.55 -19.53 -8.31
N THR A 70 -4.57 -20.73 -8.91
CA THR A 70 -5.62 -21.12 -9.86
C THR A 70 -6.96 -21.34 -9.18
N ARG A 71 -7.00 -21.93 -7.98
CA ARG A 71 -8.22 -22.05 -7.16
C ARG A 71 -8.79 -20.68 -6.77
N ALA A 72 -7.93 -19.76 -6.33
CA ALA A 72 -8.34 -18.39 -6.03
C ALA A 72 -8.94 -17.69 -7.27
N THR A 73 -8.30 -17.86 -8.43
CA THR A 73 -8.81 -17.32 -9.69
C THR A 73 -10.14 -17.94 -10.10
N GLN A 74 -10.34 -19.25 -9.88
CA GLN A 74 -11.62 -19.90 -10.15
C GLN A 74 -12.73 -19.33 -9.26
N GLY A 75 -12.48 -19.13 -7.96
CA GLY A 75 -13.43 -18.49 -7.07
C GLY A 75 -13.81 -17.07 -7.52
N LEU A 76 -12.80 -16.29 -7.96
CA LEU A 76 -13.04 -14.97 -8.55
C LEU A 76 -13.89 -15.05 -9.84
N CYS A 77 -13.58 -15.99 -10.74
CA CYS A 77 -14.37 -16.24 -11.96
C CYS A 77 -15.84 -16.54 -11.64
N ASP A 78 -16.07 -17.43 -10.67
CA ASP A 78 -17.41 -17.85 -10.26
C ASP A 78 -18.19 -16.68 -9.67
N TYR A 79 -17.54 -15.83 -8.87
CA TYR A 79 -18.17 -14.65 -8.30
C TYR A 79 -18.54 -13.60 -9.36
N ILE A 80 -17.60 -13.23 -10.24
CA ILE A 80 -17.86 -12.16 -11.21
C ILE A 80 -18.96 -12.54 -12.21
N LYS A 81 -19.07 -13.82 -12.56
CA LYS A 81 -20.14 -14.34 -13.43
C LYS A 81 -21.51 -14.24 -12.78
N GLU A 82 -21.58 -14.39 -11.47
CA GLU A 82 -22.81 -14.20 -10.71
C GLU A 82 -23.21 -12.73 -10.64
N GLN A 83 -22.24 -11.82 -10.47
CA GLN A 83 -22.50 -10.38 -10.40
C GLN A 83 -22.89 -9.76 -11.74
N PHE A 84 -22.40 -10.33 -12.85
CA PHE A 84 -22.61 -9.81 -14.20
C PHE A 84 -23.15 -10.91 -15.14
N PRO A 85 -24.36 -11.42 -14.89
CA PRO A 85 -24.93 -12.48 -15.71
C PRO A 85 -25.10 -11.99 -17.16
N GLN A 86 -24.78 -12.84 -18.13
CA GLN A 86 -24.89 -12.58 -19.57
C GLN A 86 -23.94 -11.51 -20.15
N LYS A 87 -23.07 -10.89 -19.33
CA LYS A 87 -22.03 -9.99 -19.85
C LYS A 87 -20.87 -10.82 -20.43
N GLN A 88 -20.30 -10.36 -21.55
CA GLN A 88 -18.99 -10.85 -21.98
C GLN A 88 -17.92 -10.21 -21.09
N LEU A 89 -17.36 -11.02 -20.21
CA LEU A 89 -16.47 -10.54 -19.16
C LEU A 89 -15.02 -10.43 -19.63
N SER A 90 -14.27 -9.54 -18.99
CA SER A 90 -12.84 -9.43 -19.18
C SER A 90 -12.08 -9.13 -17.89
N ALA A 91 -10.79 -9.48 -17.87
CA ALA A 91 -9.90 -9.29 -16.74
C ALA A 91 -8.54 -8.76 -17.17
N CYS A 92 -7.92 -7.88 -16.40
CA CYS A 92 -6.53 -7.44 -16.61
C CYS A 92 -5.58 -8.15 -15.64
N ILE A 93 -4.40 -8.57 -16.11
CA ILE A 93 -3.42 -9.29 -15.30
C ILE A 93 -2.04 -8.64 -15.42
N ALA A 94 -1.47 -8.26 -14.28
CA ALA A 94 -0.12 -7.71 -14.14
C ALA A 94 0.71 -8.51 -13.13
N TYR A 95 2.02 -8.26 -13.08
CA TYR A 95 2.91 -8.93 -12.14
C TYR A 95 4.21 -8.12 -11.92
N ASP A 96 4.88 -8.34 -10.78
CA ASP A 96 6.15 -7.68 -10.42
C ASP A 96 7.39 -8.55 -10.73
N SER A 97 8.56 -8.13 -10.26
CA SER A 97 9.84 -8.82 -10.52
C SER A 97 10.07 -10.12 -9.73
N ARG A 98 9.18 -10.49 -8.80
CA ARG A 98 9.42 -11.62 -7.87
C ARG A 98 9.42 -12.96 -8.58
N ARG A 99 10.04 -13.94 -7.91
CA ARG A 99 9.99 -15.36 -8.28
C ARG A 99 8.55 -15.82 -8.53
N LYS A 100 8.37 -16.59 -9.61
CA LYS A 100 7.08 -17.19 -10.02
C LYS A 100 5.99 -16.18 -10.39
N SER A 101 6.22 -14.87 -10.30
CA SER A 101 5.20 -13.85 -10.60
C SER A 101 4.69 -13.95 -12.05
N LYS A 102 5.59 -14.21 -13.01
CA LYS A 102 5.25 -14.41 -14.43
C LYS A 102 4.48 -15.71 -14.68
N GLU A 103 4.83 -16.78 -14.00
CA GLU A 103 4.19 -18.09 -14.12
C GLU A 103 2.78 -18.06 -13.53
N PHE A 104 2.63 -17.48 -12.34
CA PHE A 104 1.34 -17.30 -11.67
C PHE A 104 0.43 -16.34 -12.43
N SER A 105 0.95 -15.29 -13.08
CA SER A 105 0.15 -14.37 -13.89
C SER A 105 -0.39 -15.07 -15.14
N LEU A 106 0.43 -15.89 -15.80
CA LEU A 106 -0.02 -16.71 -16.92
C LEU A 106 -1.07 -17.74 -16.47
N ALA A 107 -0.84 -18.44 -15.36
CA ALA A 107 -1.80 -19.41 -14.82
C ALA A 107 -3.16 -18.74 -14.51
N THR A 108 -3.13 -17.55 -13.91
CA THR A 108 -4.32 -16.72 -13.65
C THR A 108 -5.06 -16.40 -14.96
N ALA A 109 -4.35 -15.89 -15.97
CA ALA A 109 -4.94 -15.53 -17.26
C ALA A 109 -5.56 -16.75 -17.98
N LEU A 110 -4.95 -17.93 -17.87
CA LEU A 110 -5.48 -19.15 -18.48
C LEU A 110 -6.73 -19.68 -17.77
N VAL A 111 -6.84 -19.51 -16.44
CA VAL A 111 -8.08 -19.85 -15.71
C VAL A 111 -9.23 -18.91 -16.10
N PHE A 112 -8.96 -17.61 -16.26
CA PHE A 112 -9.95 -16.67 -16.80
C PHE A 112 -10.42 -17.11 -18.20
N ALA A 113 -9.48 -17.39 -19.11
CA ALA A 113 -9.80 -17.86 -20.45
C ALA A 113 -10.58 -19.19 -20.45
N ALA A 114 -10.22 -20.14 -19.57
CA ALA A 114 -10.94 -21.40 -19.38
C ALA A 114 -12.37 -21.22 -18.85
N ASN A 115 -12.67 -20.03 -18.32
CA ASN A 115 -13.98 -19.60 -17.88
C ASN A 115 -14.67 -18.67 -18.89
N ASP A 116 -14.20 -18.58 -20.14
CA ASP A 116 -14.76 -17.69 -21.18
C ASP A 116 -14.72 -16.20 -20.79
N ILE A 117 -13.79 -15.83 -19.91
CA ILE A 117 -13.49 -14.45 -19.53
C ILE A 117 -12.25 -14.02 -20.32
N LYS A 118 -12.35 -12.94 -21.10
CA LYS A 118 -11.21 -12.44 -21.88
C LYS A 118 -10.13 -11.90 -20.95
N ALA A 119 -8.96 -12.52 -20.96
CA ALA A 119 -7.80 -12.14 -20.17
C ALA A 119 -6.86 -11.24 -20.98
N TYR A 120 -6.74 -9.98 -20.54
CA TYR A 120 -5.71 -9.03 -20.95
C TYR A 120 -4.49 -9.21 -20.05
N ILE A 121 -3.36 -9.65 -20.60
CA ILE A 121 -2.13 -9.88 -19.84
C ILE A 121 -1.03 -8.93 -20.30
N PHE A 122 -0.29 -8.34 -19.37
CA PHE A 122 0.92 -7.60 -19.73
C PHE A 122 2.05 -8.56 -20.15
N PRO A 123 2.76 -8.30 -21.26
CA PRO A 123 3.83 -9.18 -21.74
C PRO A 123 5.10 -9.10 -20.88
N GLU A 124 5.24 -8.01 -20.12
CA GLU A 124 6.34 -7.74 -19.20
C GLU A 124 5.79 -7.35 -17.83
N LEU A 125 6.67 -7.33 -16.81
CA LEU A 125 6.33 -6.83 -15.48
C LEU A 125 5.81 -5.40 -15.53
N LYS A 126 4.88 -5.07 -14.63
CA LYS A 126 4.24 -3.75 -14.56
C LYS A 126 4.00 -3.29 -13.12
N PRO A 127 4.13 -1.97 -12.86
CA PRO A 127 3.65 -1.39 -11.62
C PRO A 127 2.18 -1.72 -11.35
N THR A 128 1.85 -1.91 -10.08
CA THR A 128 0.47 -2.02 -9.59
C THR A 128 -0.44 -0.88 -10.08
N PRO A 129 -0.05 0.42 -10.04
CA PRO A 129 -0.91 1.49 -10.57
C PRO A 129 -1.27 1.35 -12.05
N VAL A 130 -0.39 0.77 -12.87
CA VAL A 130 -0.66 0.56 -14.31
C VAL A 130 -1.74 -0.51 -14.50
N LEU A 131 -1.83 -1.52 -13.63
CA LEU A 131 -2.96 -2.46 -13.64
C LEU A 131 -4.27 -1.73 -13.35
N SER A 132 -4.30 -0.93 -12.28
CA SER A 132 -5.47 -0.16 -11.87
C SER A 132 -5.97 0.75 -13.01
N TYR A 133 -5.03 1.46 -13.64
CA TYR A 133 -5.31 2.27 -14.83
C TYR A 133 -5.85 1.43 -15.99
N ALA A 134 -5.21 0.29 -16.31
CA ALA A 134 -5.59 -0.56 -17.44
C ALA A 134 -6.99 -1.16 -17.29
N ILE A 135 -7.39 -1.56 -16.07
CA ILE A 135 -8.75 -2.05 -15.79
C ILE A 135 -9.77 -1.01 -16.24
N ARG A 136 -9.59 0.25 -15.80
CA ARG A 136 -10.51 1.34 -16.12
C ARG A 136 -10.45 1.72 -17.60
N LYS A 137 -9.25 1.80 -18.17
CA LYS A 137 -9.03 2.19 -19.57
C LYS A 137 -9.61 1.18 -20.57
N LEU A 138 -9.48 -0.12 -20.27
CA LEU A 138 -9.99 -1.20 -21.12
C LEU A 138 -11.44 -1.58 -20.78
N GLY A 139 -12.01 -1.02 -19.71
CA GLY A 139 -13.35 -1.38 -19.23
C GLY A 139 -13.45 -2.82 -18.73
N ALA A 140 -12.36 -3.35 -18.15
CA ALA A 140 -12.32 -4.71 -17.64
C ALA A 140 -13.20 -4.87 -16.38
N ASP A 141 -13.71 -6.08 -16.17
CA ASP A 141 -14.65 -6.38 -15.08
C ASP A 141 -13.95 -6.72 -13.77
N THR A 142 -12.66 -7.05 -13.84
CA THR A 142 -11.82 -7.37 -12.70
C THR A 142 -10.35 -7.27 -13.11
N GLY A 143 -9.45 -7.40 -12.16
CA GLY A 143 -8.05 -7.64 -12.47
C GLY A 143 -7.29 -8.29 -11.32
N VAL A 144 -6.09 -8.73 -11.64
CA VAL A 144 -5.18 -9.37 -10.69
C VAL A 144 -3.77 -8.85 -10.90
N VAL A 145 -3.11 -8.41 -9.83
CA VAL A 145 -1.64 -8.26 -9.84
C VAL A 145 -1.01 -9.34 -8.98
N ILE A 146 -0.03 -10.05 -9.55
CA ILE A 146 0.79 -11.01 -8.82
C ILE A 146 2.01 -10.27 -8.24
N THR A 147 1.95 -10.01 -6.93
CA THR A 147 2.99 -9.32 -6.18
C THR A 147 2.77 -9.47 -4.68
N ALA A 148 3.87 -9.48 -3.91
CA ALA A 148 3.84 -9.30 -2.46
C ALA A 148 4.27 -7.89 -2.02
N SER A 149 4.23 -6.90 -2.91
CA SER A 149 4.66 -5.51 -2.68
C SER A 149 6.07 -5.43 -2.12
N HIS A 150 6.26 -5.03 -0.87
CA HIS A 150 7.54 -4.80 -0.21
C HIS A 150 8.05 -5.99 0.64
N ASN A 151 7.37 -7.15 0.60
CA ASN A 151 7.77 -8.34 1.36
C ASN A 151 9.14 -8.93 0.90
N PRO A 152 9.79 -9.82 1.68
CA PRO A 152 11.04 -10.47 1.26
C PRO A 152 10.89 -11.38 0.02
N PRO A 153 11.99 -11.77 -0.65
CA PRO A 153 11.99 -12.55 -1.91
C PRO A 153 11.18 -13.86 -1.89
N HIS A 154 11.16 -14.55 -0.75
CA HIS A 154 10.49 -15.83 -0.60
C HIS A 154 8.96 -15.71 -0.51
N TYR A 155 8.41 -14.48 -0.44
CA TYR A 155 6.98 -14.22 -0.51
C TYR A 155 6.53 -13.89 -1.94
N ASN A 156 5.34 -14.35 -2.29
CA ASN A 156 4.57 -13.82 -3.41
C ASN A 156 3.12 -13.53 -2.95
N GLY A 157 2.30 -12.94 -3.80
CA GLY A 157 0.93 -12.60 -3.50
C GLY A 157 0.06 -12.52 -4.73
N TYR A 158 -1.24 -12.46 -4.50
CA TYR A 158 -2.30 -12.34 -5.49
C TYR A 158 -3.22 -11.24 -4.97
N LYS A 159 -3.25 -10.07 -5.61
CA LYS A 159 -4.17 -8.99 -5.23
C LYS A 159 -5.34 -8.94 -6.22
N ALA A 160 -6.58 -9.01 -5.72
CA ALA A 160 -7.79 -8.99 -6.56
C ALA A 160 -8.39 -7.58 -6.65
N TYR A 161 -8.76 -7.18 -7.87
CA TYR A 161 -9.30 -5.86 -8.19
C TYR A 161 -10.69 -5.97 -8.78
N TRP A 162 -11.50 -4.95 -8.55
CA TRP A 162 -12.84 -4.82 -9.12
C TRP A 162 -12.84 -4.01 -10.43
N ASN A 163 -14.02 -3.84 -11.04
CA ASN A 163 -14.18 -3.19 -12.35
C ASN A 163 -13.88 -1.69 -12.37
N ASP A 164 -13.80 -1.06 -11.21
CA ASP A 164 -13.43 0.35 -11.09
C ASP A 164 -11.91 0.55 -10.95
N GLY A 165 -11.13 -0.53 -11.00
CA GLY A 165 -9.66 -0.50 -10.86
C GLY A 165 -9.18 -0.43 -9.42
N SER A 166 -10.05 -0.57 -8.41
CA SER A 166 -9.68 -0.61 -6.99
C SER A 166 -9.53 -2.05 -6.49
N GLN A 167 -8.81 -2.24 -5.38
CA GLN A 167 -8.89 -3.49 -4.61
C GLN A 167 -10.30 -3.72 -4.08
N VAL A 168 -10.71 -4.98 -3.98
CA VAL A 168 -12.08 -5.34 -3.59
C VAL A 168 -12.46 -4.88 -2.17
N VAL A 169 -13.68 -4.38 -2.04
CA VAL A 169 -14.33 -3.94 -0.78
C VAL A 169 -15.65 -4.68 -0.59
N PRO A 170 -16.26 -4.65 0.62
CA PRO A 170 -17.60 -5.21 0.81
C PRO A 170 -18.63 -4.58 -0.14
N PRO A 171 -19.61 -5.38 -0.64
CA PRO A 171 -19.82 -6.80 -0.37
C PRO A 171 -18.99 -7.75 -1.27
N HIS A 172 -18.23 -7.23 -2.23
CA HIS A 172 -17.52 -8.04 -3.22
C HIS A 172 -16.40 -8.88 -2.62
N ASP A 173 -15.65 -8.36 -1.65
CA ASP A 173 -14.59 -9.11 -0.97
C ASP A 173 -15.10 -10.41 -0.33
N SER A 174 -16.20 -10.33 0.42
CA SER A 174 -16.80 -11.44 1.15
C SER A 174 -17.38 -12.48 0.20
N GLY A 175 -18.02 -12.04 -0.88
CA GLY A 175 -18.53 -12.93 -1.92
C GLY A 175 -17.43 -13.67 -2.66
N ILE A 176 -16.30 -13.01 -2.96
CA ILE A 176 -15.13 -13.66 -3.56
C ILE A 176 -14.55 -14.69 -2.59
N ILE A 177 -14.34 -14.33 -1.32
CA ILE A 177 -13.83 -15.24 -0.29
C ILE A 177 -14.67 -16.51 -0.23
N GLU A 178 -16.01 -16.38 -0.20
CA GLU A 178 -16.92 -17.52 -0.18
C GLU A 178 -16.70 -18.46 -1.39
N LYS A 179 -16.56 -17.90 -2.60
CA LYS A 179 -16.32 -18.70 -3.81
C LYS A 179 -14.94 -19.34 -3.82
N VAL A 180 -13.90 -18.62 -3.37
CA VAL A 180 -12.52 -19.13 -3.27
C VAL A 180 -12.46 -20.32 -2.33
N LEU A 181 -13.09 -20.25 -1.15
CA LEU A 181 -13.14 -21.36 -0.19
C LEU A 181 -13.87 -22.60 -0.73
N LYS A 182 -14.83 -22.39 -1.65
CA LYS A 182 -15.57 -23.47 -2.32
C LYS A 182 -14.82 -24.06 -3.53
N ALA A 183 -13.86 -23.34 -4.11
CA ALA A 183 -13.13 -23.76 -5.30
C ALA A 183 -12.14 -24.89 -5.01
N LYS A 184 -12.54 -26.15 -5.26
CA LYS A 184 -11.67 -27.34 -5.10
C LYS A 184 -10.78 -27.62 -6.30
N SER A 185 -11.11 -27.06 -7.46
CA SER A 185 -10.35 -27.20 -8.72
C SER A 185 -10.57 -25.96 -9.58
N ALA A 186 -9.66 -25.70 -10.51
CA ALA A 186 -9.81 -24.64 -11.50
C ALA A 186 -9.98 -25.22 -12.91
N LYS A 187 -10.78 -24.58 -13.75
CA LYS A 187 -10.81 -24.90 -15.18
C LYS A 187 -9.46 -24.59 -15.80
N GLN A 188 -9.06 -25.42 -16.75
CA GLN A 188 -7.76 -25.31 -17.42
C GLN A 188 -7.96 -25.09 -18.92
N MET A 189 -7.11 -24.26 -19.51
CA MET A 189 -7.05 -24.04 -20.95
C MET A 189 -5.60 -23.84 -21.36
N SER A 190 -5.20 -24.39 -22.50
CA SER A 190 -3.83 -24.19 -23.01
C SER A 190 -3.65 -22.77 -23.53
N LYS A 191 -2.42 -22.24 -23.46
CA LYS A 191 -2.09 -20.92 -24.05
C LYS A 191 -2.43 -20.82 -25.53
N THR A 192 -2.20 -21.88 -26.29
CA THR A 192 -2.50 -21.94 -27.73
C THR A 192 -4.00 -21.85 -27.98
N GLU A 193 -4.81 -22.59 -27.22
CA GLU A 193 -6.26 -22.57 -27.34
C GLU A 193 -6.85 -21.21 -26.89
N ALA A 194 -6.36 -20.64 -25.78
CA ALA A 194 -6.82 -19.35 -25.29
C ALA A 194 -6.55 -18.23 -26.32
N ARG A 195 -5.39 -18.27 -26.99
CA ARG A 195 -5.05 -17.33 -28.07
C ARG A 195 -5.89 -17.57 -29.32
N SER A 196 -6.09 -18.81 -29.76
CA SER A 196 -6.88 -19.10 -30.96
C SER A 196 -8.34 -18.71 -30.81
N LYS A 197 -8.88 -18.76 -29.58
CA LYS A 197 -10.22 -18.28 -29.22
C LYS A 197 -10.30 -16.76 -28.98
N GLY A 198 -9.17 -16.03 -29.02
CA GLY A 198 -9.13 -14.61 -28.71
C GLY A 198 -9.43 -14.25 -27.24
N LEU A 199 -9.30 -15.24 -26.34
CA LEU A 199 -9.55 -15.11 -24.90
C LEU A 199 -8.29 -14.72 -24.12
N LEU A 200 -7.10 -14.91 -24.67
CA LEU A 200 -5.84 -14.41 -24.12
C LEU A 200 -5.26 -13.34 -25.05
N VAL A 201 -5.22 -12.09 -24.59
CA VAL A 201 -4.78 -10.93 -25.36
C VAL A 201 -3.63 -10.26 -24.62
N GLU A 202 -2.51 -10.04 -25.31
CA GLU A 202 -1.42 -9.25 -24.74
C GLU A 202 -1.76 -7.75 -24.83
N ILE A 203 -1.59 -7.04 -23.71
CA ILE A 203 -1.81 -5.60 -23.66
C ILE A 203 -0.72 -4.89 -24.50
N SER A 204 -1.14 -3.98 -25.38
CA SER A 204 -0.24 -3.21 -26.24
C SER A 204 0.52 -2.14 -25.46
N GLN A 205 1.59 -1.63 -26.06
CA GLN A 205 2.37 -0.50 -25.53
C GLN A 205 1.52 0.77 -25.35
N GLU A 206 0.38 0.88 -26.03
CA GLU A 206 -0.51 2.04 -25.98
C GLU A 206 -1.04 2.31 -24.56
N ILE A 207 -1.22 1.27 -23.73
CA ILE A 207 -1.64 1.47 -22.33
C ILE A 207 -0.54 2.14 -21.52
N ASP A 208 0.73 1.81 -21.75
CA ASP A 208 1.85 2.52 -21.10
C ASP A 208 1.94 3.96 -21.62
N ASP A 209 1.75 4.19 -22.91
CA ASP A 209 1.80 5.53 -23.52
C ASP A 209 0.71 6.43 -22.94
N ASP A 210 -0.51 5.90 -22.85
CA ASP A 210 -1.66 6.58 -22.27
C ASP A 210 -1.47 6.83 -20.76
N TYR A 211 -0.87 5.88 -20.03
CA TYR A 211 -0.54 6.06 -18.62
C TYR A 211 0.54 7.15 -18.44
N VAL A 212 1.61 7.12 -19.22
CA VAL A 212 2.66 8.17 -19.23
C VAL A 212 2.07 9.55 -19.54
N ALA A 213 1.14 9.63 -20.50
CA ALA A 213 0.44 10.87 -20.81
C ALA A 213 -0.44 11.33 -19.63
N MET A 214 -1.15 10.41 -18.97
CA MET A 214 -1.95 10.68 -17.77
C MET A 214 -1.07 11.27 -16.66
N VAL A 215 0.05 10.63 -16.30
CA VAL A 215 0.96 11.12 -15.25
C VAL A 215 1.43 12.55 -15.55
N LYS A 216 1.89 12.80 -16.79
CA LYS A 216 2.34 14.15 -17.20
C LYS A 216 1.22 15.19 -17.17
N SER A 217 -0.03 14.80 -17.40
CA SER A 217 -1.18 15.71 -17.40
C SER A 217 -1.57 16.21 -16.01
N HIS A 218 -1.17 15.48 -14.95
CA HIS A 218 -1.40 15.85 -13.55
C HIS A 218 -0.26 16.69 -12.94
N LEU A 219 0.78 16.96 -13.72
CA LEU A 219 1.85 17.89 -13.34
C LEU A 219 1.39 19.34 -13.56
N LEU A 220 1.48 20.15 -12.51
CA LEU A 220 0.81 21.47 -12.47
C LEU A 220 1.72 22.61 -12.96
N ARG A 221 3.04 22.40 -12.94
CA ARG A 221 4.07 23.33 -13.40
C ARG A 221 5.10 22.62 -14.29
N SER A 222 4.62 21.80 -15.23
CA SER A 222 5.47 20.96 -16.08
C SER A 222 6.49 21.74 -16.92
N TYR A 223 6.27 23.03 -17.15
CA TYR A 223 7.25 23.93 -17.79
C TYR A 223 8.59 24.00 -17.02
N LEU A 224 8.58 23.82 -15.69
CA LEU A 224 9.78 23.84 -14.86
C LEU A 224 10.78 22.75 -15.21
N PHE A 225 10.35 21.60 -15.74
CA PHE A 225 11.28 20.57 -16.17
C PHE A 225 12.16 21.05 -17.32
N SER A 226 11.60 21.81 -18.26
CA SER A 226 12.35 22.38 -19.38
C SER A 226 13.25 23.55 -18.98
N GLU A 227 12.80 24.39 -18.04
CA GLU A 227 13.54 25.59 -17.58
C GLU A 227 14.63 25.26 -16.56
N MET A 228 14.31 24.36 -15.63
CA MET A 228 15.10 24.10 -14.42
C MET A 228 15.60 22.66 -14.32
N GLY A 229 15.24 21.75 -15.23
CA GLY A 229 15.58 20.32 -15.13
C GLY A 229 17.08 20.00 -15.06
N LYS A 230 17.94 20.93 -15.50
CA LYS A 230 19.41 20.81 -15.40
C LYS A 230 19.99 21.36 -14.09
N SER A 231 19.18 21.99 -13.25
CA SER A 231 19.58 22.63 -11.99
C SER A 231 19.28 21.77 -10.76
N VAL A 232 18.58 20.65 -10.95
CA VAL A 232 18.21 19.70 -9.90
C VAL A 232 18.78 18.33 -10.24
N ASN A 233 19.42 17.71 -9.27
CA ASN A 233 19.92 16.35 -9.34
C ASN A 233 18.99 15.42 -8.55
N ILE A 234 18.44 14.41 -9.22
CA ILE A 234 17.56 13.42 -8.61
C ILE A 234 18.21 12.05 -8.71
N VAL A 235 18.32 11.36 -7.58
CA VAL A 235 18.69 9.94 -7.54
C VAL A 235 17.45 9.10 -7.33
N TYR A 236 17.35 7.98 -8.05
CA TYR A 236 16.21 7.08 -7.99
C TYR A 236 16.62 5.62 -7.78
N SER A 237 15.85 4.87 -7.00
CA SER A 237 15.96 3.42 -6.95
C SER A 237 14.59 2.75 -7.08
N PRO A 238 14.41 1.80 -8.02
CA PRO A 238 13.20 0.98 -8.06
C PRO A 238 13.30 -0.25 -7.13
N LEU A 239 14.38 -0.39 -6.35
CA LEU A 239 14.66 -1.55 -5.50
C LEU A 239 14.50 -2.91 -6.23
N HIS A 240 15.08 -3.02 -7.43
CA HIS A 240 14.93 -4.17 -8.35
C HIS A 240 13.49 -4.44 -8.79
N GLY A 241 12.65 -3.42 -8.73
CA GLY A 241 11.23 -3.45 -9.04
C GLY A 241 10.87 -2.98 -10.44
N THR A 242 9.60 -2.63 -10.57
CA THR A 242 8.95 -2.29 -11.85
C THR A 242 9.08 -0.81 -12.22
N GLY A 243 9.47 0.06 -11.28
CA GLY A 243 9.28 1.51 -11.44
C GLY A 243 10.25 2.22 -12.39
N ALA A 244 11.45 1.69 -12.64
CA ALA A 244 12.49 2.41 -13.40
C ALA A 244 12.08 2.75 -14.83
N ARG A 245 11.53 1.79 -15.58
CA ARG A 245 11.25 1.98 -17.01
C ARG A 245 10.28 3.15 -17.26
N LEU A 246 9.19 3.23 -16.50
CA LEU A 246 8.19 4.28 -16.68
C LEU A 246 8.66 5.61 -16.11
N LEU A 247 9.26 5.63 -14.91
CA LEU A 247 9.72 6.89 -14.32
C LEU A 247 10.83 7.53 -15.17
N GLU A 248 11.84 6.77 -15.59
CA GLU A 248 12.91 7.29 -16.45
C GLU A 248 12.37 7.84 -17.76
N ARG A 249 11.37 7.17 -18.35
CA ARG A 249 10.70 7.64 -19.56
C ARG A 249 9.98 8.97 -19.32
N ILE A 250 9.14 9.05 -18.28
CA ILE A 250 8.37 10.25 -17.94
C ILE A 250 9.32 11.43 -17.71
N MET A 251 10.35 11.25 -16.88
CA MET A 251 11.32 12.30 -16.57
C MET A 251 12.06 12.76 -17.84
N LYS A 252 12.54 11.82 -18.65
CA LYS A 252 13.25 12.12 -19.90
C LYS A 252 12.37 12.89 -20.90
N GLU A 253 11.11 12.50 -21.04
CA GLU A 253 10.14 13.19 -21.91
C GLU A 253 9.81 14.61 -21.42
N LEU A 254 9.88 14.85 -20.10
CA LEU A 254 9.72 16.18 -19.49
C LEU A 254 10.99 17.04 -19.57
N GLY A 255 12.15 16.44 -19.83
CA GLY A 255 13.44 17.15 -19.95
C GLY A 255 14.37 17.05 -18.74
N LEU A 256 14.10 16.12 -17.82
CA LEU A 256 14.93 15.83 -16.64
C LEU A 256 15.48 14.39 -16.72
N ASN A 257 16.75 14.18 -16.38
CA ASN A 257 17.30 12.83 -16.25
C ASN A 257 17.46 12.49 -14.78
N VAL A 258 16.90 11.35 -14.37
CA VAL A 258 17.14 10.79 -13.04
C VAL A 258 18.38 9.90 -13.08
N LEU A 259 19.15 9.91 -11.99
CA LEU A 259 20.28 9.02 -11.79
C LEU A 259 19.78 7.78 -11.05
N THR A 260 19.46 6.74 -11.82
CA THR A 260 19.01 5.46 -11.25
C THR A 260 20.19 4.71 -10.65
N VAL A 261 20.04 4.19 -9.42
CA VAL A 261 21.05 3.34 -8.76
C VAL A 261 21.35 2.13 -9.64
N PRO A 262 22.55 2.00 -10.22
CA PRO A 262 22.85 0.97 -11.23
C PRO A 262 22.63 -0.45 -10.72
N GLU A 263 23.00 -0.71 -9.46
CA GLU A 263 22.90 -2.01 -8.80
C GLU A 263 21.45 -2.44 -8.56
N GLN A 264 20.52 -1.47 -8.49
CA GLN A 264 19.11 -1.72 -8.18
C GLN A 264 18.19 -1.47 -9.37
N ARG A 265 18.72 -1.04 -10.53
CA ARG A 265 17.92 -0.66 -11.71
C ARG A 265 17.20 -1.83 -12.36
N GLU A 266 17.91 -2.93 -12.57
CA GLU A 266 17.37 -4.09 -13.27
C GLU A 266 16.46 -4.92 -12.35
N PRO A 267 15.31 -5.39 -12.86
CA PRO A 267 14.42 -6.27 -12.12
C PRO A 267 15.11 -7.56 -11.65
N ASP A 268 15.04 -7.83 -10.34
CA ASP A 268 15.59 -9.02 -9.70
C ASP A 268 14.72 -9.42 -8.52
N GLY A 269 14.09 -10.59 -8.62
CA GLY A 269 13.17 -11.11 -7.62
C GLY A 269 13.83 -11.59 -6.32
N GLU A 270 15.16 -11.66 -6.27
CA GLU A 270 15.93 -11.95 -5.06
C GLU A 270 16.25 -10.69 -4.24
N PHE A 271 15.99 -9.49 -4.78
CA PHE A 271 16.30 -8.20 -4.13
C PHE A 271 17.71 -8.16 -3.50
N PRO A 272 18.79 -8.54 -4.22
CA PRO A 272 20.07 -8.93 -3.63
C PRO A 272 20.78 -7.85 -2.82
N THR A 273 20.38 -6.58 -2.98
CA THR A 273 20.98 -5.44 -2.28
C THR A 273 20.24 -5.02 -1.01
N VAL A 274 19.03 -5.56 -0.76
CA VAL A 274 18.18 -5.17 0.37
C VAL A 274 17.51 -6.38 1.01
N SER A 275 17.51 -6.47 2.33
CA SER A 275 16.79 -7.54 3.04
C SER A 275 15.27 -7.38 2.96
N TYR A 276 14.80 -6.13 2.90
CA TYR A 276 13.41 -5.76 2.85
C TYR A 276 13.24 -4.57 1.88
N PRO A 277 12.65 -4.78 0.69
CA PRO A 277 12.54 -3.74 -0.34
C PRO A 277 11.37 -2.79 -0.03
N ASN A 278 11.43 -2.12 1.12
CA ASN A 278 10.42 -1.16 1.56
C ASN A 278 11.05 0.24 1.69
N PRO A 279 10.62 1.23 0.90
CA PRO A 279 11.21 2.57 0.93
C PRO A 279 10.89 3.37 2.21
N GLU A 280 10.09 2.80 3.13
CA GLU A 280 9.94 3.31 4.51
C GLU A 280 11.20 3.08 5.35
N GLU A 281 11.99 2.06 5.02
CA GLU A 281 13.17 1.67 5.79
C GLU A 281 14.40 2.42 5.29
N SER A 282 15.11 3.09 6.20
CA SER A 282 16.34 3.82 5.86
C SER A 282 17.39 2.94 5.19
N ALA A 283 17.47 1.66 5.59
CA ALA A 283 18.38 0.68 4.99
C ALA A 283 18.10 0.41 3.51
N ALA A 284 16.84 0.48 3.06
CA ALA A 284 16.49 0.28 1.66
C ALA A 284 16.98 1.45 0.78
N LEU A 285 17.06 2.66 1.32
CA LEU A 285 17.56 3.85 0.62
C LEU A 285 19.08 4.00 0.68
N ALA A 286 19.81 3.16 1.42
CA ALA A 286 21.24 3.38 1.71
C ALA A 286 22.11 3.58 0.45
N MET A 287 21.96 2.73 -0.57
CA MET A 287 22.70 2.86 -1.84
C MET A 287 22.31 4.14 -2.61
N ALA A 288 21.02 4.47 -2.60
CA ALA A 288 20.51 5.67 -3.25
C ALA A 288 21.00 6.94 -2.54
N ILE A 289 21.07 6.94 -1.21
CA ILE A 289 21.65 8.00 -0.40
C ILE A 289 23.16 8.12 -0.65
N GLU A 290 23.90 7.02 -0.73
CA GLU A 290 25.32 7.05 -1.05
C GLU A 290 25.57 7.67 -2.42
N LEU A 291 24.79 7.27 -3.43
CA LEU A 291 24.84 7.88 -4.76
C LEU A 291 24.45 9.36 -4.69
N GLY A 292 23.40 9.71 -3.95
CA GLY A 292 22.94 11.09 -3.75
C GLY A 292 24.00 11.99 -3.10
N LYS A 293 24.76 11.48 -2.13
CA LYS A 293 25.91 12.19 -1.56
C LYS A 293 27.02 12.41 -2.59
N LYS A 294 27.34 11.39 -3.41
CA LYS A 294 28.36 11.47 -4.46
C LYS A 294 28.00 12.44 -5.59
N THR A 295 26.71 12.58 -5.89
CA THR A 295 26.21 13.38 -7.01
C THR A 295 25.59 14.71 -6.59
N HIS A 296 25.61 15.01 -5.28
CA HIS A 296 24.95 16.18 -4.71
C HIS A 296 23.48 16.28 -5.13
N ALA A 297 22.73 15.20 -4.91
CA ALA A 297 21.31 15.13 -5.22
C ALA A 297 20.50 16.07 -4.31
N ASP A 298 19.53 16.79 -4.88
CA ASP A 298 18.55 17.57 -4.13
C ASP A 298 17.49 16.68 -3.50
N VAL A 299 17.22 15.51 -4.10
CA VAL A 299 16.34 14.48 -3.55
C VAL A 299 16.77 13.09 -4.01
N VAL A 300 16.71 12.14 -3.08
CA VAL A 300 16.77 10.70 -3.34
C VAL A 300 15.36 10.15 -3.25
N MET A 301 14.96 9.35 -4.23
CA MET A 301 13.64 8.71 -4.28
C MET A 301 13.78 7.19 -4.41
N ALA A 302 12.88 6.44 -3.80
CA ALA A 302 12.78 5.00 -4.00
C ALA A 302 11.33 4.54 -4.06
N THR A 303 11.02 3.63 -4.99
CA THR A 303 9.75 2.90 -5.01
C THR A 303 9.94 1.46 -4.56
N ASP A 304 8.88 0.85 -4.03
CA ASP A 304 8.87 -0.59 -3.73
C ASP A 304 8.74 -1.42 -5.02
N PRO A 305 8.90 -2.76 -4.97
CA PRO A 305 9.00 -3.58 -6.17
C PRO A 305 7.84 -3.48 -7.16
N ASP A 306 6.60 -3.29 -6.68
CA ASP A 306 5.41 -3.07 -7.51
C ASP A 306 5.05 -1.59 -7.71
N ALA A 307 5.93 -0.68 -7.26
CA ALA A 307 5.87 0.76 -7.41
C ALA A 307 4.54 1.40 -6.99
N ASP A 308 3.97 0.88 -5.90
CA ASP A 308 2.79 1.45 -5.25
C ASP A 308 3.18 2.41 -4.09
N ARG A 309 4.42 2.36 -3.60
CA ARG A 309 4.94 3.29 -2.57
C ARG A 309 6.05 4.18 -3.10
N LEU A 310 6.19 5.35 -2.48
CA LEU A 310 7.32 6.26 -2.70
C LEU A 310 7.91 6.72 -1.37
N GLY A 311 9.20 6.46 -1.15
CA GLY A 311 9.98 7.08 -0.07
C GLY A 311 11.04 8.00 -0.61
N ILE A 312 11.35 9.06 0.15
CA ILE A 312 12.35 10.04 -0.24
C ILE A 312 13.30 10.39 0.91
N ALA A 313 14.51 10.80 0.56
CA ALA A 313 15.45 11.44 1.47
C ALA A 313 15.98 12.73 0.85
N VAL A 314 16.16 13.75 1.67
CA VAL A 314 16.53 15.11 1.25
C VAL A 314 17.75 15.55 2.07
N PRO A 315 18.77 16.18 1.47
CA PRO A 315 19.93 16.65 2.22
C PRO A 315 19.55 17.80 3.14
N ASP A 316 20.02 17.75 4.38
CA ASP A 316 19.98 18.86 5.31
C ASP A 316 21.07 19.90 5.00
N LYS A 317 21.18 20.93 5.85
CA LYS A 317 22.17 22.00 5.71
C LYS A 317 23.62 21.52 5.89
N ALA A 318 23.84 20.37 6.51
CA ALA A 318 25.14 19.73 6.64
C ALA A 318 25.48 18.79 5.46
N GLY A 319 24.52 18.57 4.54
CA GLY A 319 24.65 17.63 3.41
C GLY A 319 24.33 16.18 3.79
N GLU A 320 23.82 15.95 5.00
CA GLU A 320 23.37 14.64 5.46
C GLU A 320 21.93 14.41 5.02
N PHE A 321 21.63 13.24 4.48
CA PHE A 321 20.31 12.92 3.95
C PHE A 321 19.36 12.52 5.07
N VAL A 322 18.26 13.25 5.21
CA VAL A 322 17.20 12.99 6.17
C VAL A 322 16.05 12.29 5.45
N LEU A 323 15.62 11.15 5.99
CA LEU A 323 14.45 10.44 5.50
C LEU A 323 13.19 11.28 5.77
N VAL A 324 12.37 11.46 4.76
CA VAL A 324 11.06 12.10 4.87
C VAL A 324 10.01 11.00 5.01
N THR A 325 9.19 11.09 6.05
CA THR A 325 8.13 10.08 6.28
C THR A 325 6.99 10.22 5.29
N GLY A 326 6.17 9.17 5.13
CA GLY A 326 4.96 9.24 4.28
C GLY A 326 3.98 10.34 4.72
N ASN A 327 3.85 10.60 6.02
CA ASN A 327 3.07 11.74 6.54
C ASN A 327 3.63 13.09 6.08
N GLN A 328 4.95 13.27 6.16
CA GLN A 328 5.63 14.50 5.78
C GLN A 328 5.57 14.73 4.28
N LEU A 329 5.84 13.69 3.47
CA LEU A 329 5.75 13.77 2.02
C LEU A 329 4.31 14.01 1.56
N GLY A 330 3.33 13.34 2.18
CA GLY A 330 1.92 13.60 1.91
C GLY A 330 1.50 15.03 2.24
N SER A 331 2.05 15.61 3.32
CA SER A 331 1.82 17.03 3.68
C SER A 331 2.46 17.99 2.67
N LEU A 332 3.69 17.70 2.23
CA LEU A 332 4.37 18.48 1.19
C LEU A 332 3.64 18.43 -0.15
N HIS A 333 3.18 17.24 -0.58
CA HIS A 333 2.38 17.08 -1.80
C HIS A 333 1.07 17.86 -1.73
N LEU A 334 0.30 17.72 -0.63
CA LEU A 334 -0.96 18.42 -0.47
C LEU A 334 -0.76 19.95 -0.48
N ASP A 335 0.23 20.45 0.26
CA ASP A 335 0.58 21.87 0.25
C ASP A 335 0.97 22.34 -1.16
N TYR A 336 1.86 21.61 -1.83
CA TYR A 336 2.32 21.95 -3.17
C TYR A 336 1.15 22.02 -4.17
N ILE A 337 0.29 21.00 -4.20
CA ILE A 337 -0.89 20.97 -5.08
C ILE A 337 -1.81 22.15 -4.76
N ALA A 338 -2.17 22.33 -3.48
CA ALA A 338 -3.11 23.38 -3.06
C ALA A 338 -2.57 24.80 -3.34
N LEU A 339 -1.29 25.05 -3.04
CA LEU A 339 -0.60 26.30 -3.36
C LEU A 339 -0.64 26.57 -4.86
N THR A 340 -0.32 25.56 -5.67
CA THR A 340 -0.26 25.71 -7.12
C THR A 340 -1.63 26.03 -7.70
N LEU A 341 -2.66 25.24 -7.36
CA LEU A 341 -4.03 25.47 -7.81
C LEU A 341 -4.54 26.86 -7.43
N LYS A 342 -4.13 27.37 -6.26
CA LYS A 342 -4.44 28.74 -5.84
C LYS A 342 -3.72 29.79 -6.70
N GLU A 343 -2.42 29.62 -6.93
CA GLU A 343 -1.61 30.57 -7.71
C GLU A 343 -2.03 30.67 -9.18
N ILE A 344 -2.39 29.55 -9.80
CA ILE A 344 -2.86 29.52 -11.19
C ILE A 344 -4.38 29.71 -11.32
N ASN A 345 -5.07 29.97 -10.20
CA ASN A 345 -6.52 30.18 -10.12
C ASN A 345 -7.34 29.04 -10.76
N SER A 346 -6.96 27.80 -10.46
CA SER A 346 -7.59 26.57 -10.97
C SER A 346 -8.11 25.64 -9.87
N MET A 347 -8.25 26.13 -8.63
CA MET A 347 -8.91 25.38 -7.56
C MET A 347 -10.34 25.03 -8.00
N PRO A 348 -10.76 23.76 -7.95
CA PRO A 348 -12.10 23.39 -8.34
C PRO A 348 -13.14 23.83 -7.30
N PRO A 349 -14.45 23.78 -7.61
CA PRO A 349 -15.49 24.32 -6.74
C PRO A 349 -15.65 23.60 -5.40
N ARG A 350 -15.44 22.28 -5.35
CA ARG A 350 -15.58 21.47 -4.12
C ARG A 350 -14.35 20.59 -3.91
N PRO A 351 -13.18 21.19 -3.65
CA PRO A 351 -11.92 20.46 -3.57
C PRO A 351 -11.88 19.59 -2.32
N ALA A 352 -11.45 18.35 -2.49
CA ALA A 352 -11.34 17.37 -1.42
C ALA A 352 -10.01 16.64 -1.43
N ALA A 353 -9.44 16.47 -0.23
CA ALA A 353 -8.28 15.61 0.01
C ALA A 353 -8.69 14.46 0.95
N ILE A 354 -8.14 13.27 0.74
CA ILE A 354 -8.45 12.07 1.53
C ILE A 354 -7.21 11.62 2.29
N ARG A 355 -7.35 11.36 3.58
CA ARG A 355 -6.33 10.73 4.42
C ARG A 355 -6.90 9.56 5.20
N THR A 356 -6.07 8.64 5.66
CA THR A 356 -6.56 7.59 6.56
C THR A 356 -6.69 8.10 8.00
N ILE A 357 -7.41 7.33 8.81
CA ILE A 357 -7.65 7.59 10.23
C ILE A 357 -6.36 7.61 11.09
N VAL A 358 -5.23 7.14 10.53
CA VAL A 358 -3.90 7.10 11.18
C VAL A 358 -2.85 7.99 10.48
N THR A 359 -3.26 8.71 9.44
CA THR A 359 -2.43 9.69 8.74
C THR A 359 -2.48 11.05 9.45
N THR A 360 -1.35 11.76 9.47
CA THR A 360 -1.15 13.01 10.22
C THR A 360 -2.28 14.03 10.07
N GLU A 361 -2.60 14.72 11.17
CA GLU A 361 -3.55 15.83 11.17
C GLU A 361 -2.96 17.13 10.55
N LEU A 362 -1.64 17.19 10.29
CA LEU A 362 -1.01 18.31 9.57
C LEU A 362 -1.66 18.52 8.20
N GLN A 363 -2.00 17.43 7.50
CA GLN A 363 -2.65 17.50 6.19
C GLN A 363 -4.04 18.13 6.28
N LYS A 364 -4.77 17.88 7.37
CA LYS A 364 -6.06 18.54 7.62
C LYS A 364 -5.86 20.04 7.83
N ALA A 365 -4.88 20.44 8.63
CA ALA A 365 -4.57 21.86 8.87
C ALA A 365 -4.15 22.59 7.57
N ILE A 366 -3.38 21.92 6.71
CA ILE A 366 -3.02 22.42 5.38
C ILE A 366 -4.28 22.55 4.51
N ALA A 367 -5.10 21.51 4.40
CA ALA A 367 -6.32 21.53 3.59
C ALA A 367 -7.25 22.70 3.98
N GLU A 368 -7.50 22.89 5.28
CA GLU A 368 -8.36 23.95 5.81
C GLU A 368 -7.88 25.36 5.42
N LYS A 369 -6.56 25.61 5.43
CA LYS A 369 -5.96 26.89 5.02
C LYS A 369 -6.26 27.25 3.56
N TYR A 370 -6.41 26.25 2.69
CA TYR A 370 -6.71 26.44 1.26
C TYR A 370 -8.20 26.27 0.93
N GLY A 371 -9.06 26.02 1.93
CA GLY A 371 -10.49 25.77 1.71
C GLY A 371 -10.77 24.41 1.07
N ILE A 372 -9.87 23.44 1.26
CA ILE A 372 -10.00 22.04 0.80
C ILE A 372 -10.64 21.23 1.92
N GLU A 373 -11.67 20.46 1.59
CA GLU A 373 -12.32 19.57 2.55
C GLU A 373 -11.45 18.33 2.78
N SER A 374 -11.11 18.03 4.05
CA SER A 374 -10.30 16.86 4.42
C SER A 374 -11.21 15.72 4.87
N PHE A 375 -11.27 14.66 4.06
CA PHE A 375 -12.00 13.43 4.34
C PHE A 375 -11.10 12.39 5.00
N GLU A 376 -11.68 11.62 5.92
CA GLU A 376 -11.02 10.56 6.65
C GLU A 376 -11.63 9.20 6.28
N CYS A 377 -10.79 8.18 6.09
CA CYS A 377 -11.24 6.79 5.88
C CYS A 377 -10.44 5.79 6.71
N LEU A 378 -10.85 4.52 6.71
CA LEU A 378 -10.06 3.43 7.31
C LEU A 378 -8.73 3.24 6.58
N THR A 379 -7.73 2.68 7.25
CA THR A 379 -6.46 2.29 6.61
C THR A 379 -6.68 1.21 5.56
N GLY A 380 -6.00 1.37 4.44
CA GLY A 380 -6.03 0.58 3.21
C GLY A 380 -6.58 1.42 2.06
N PHE A 381 -5.78 1.61 1.01
CA PHE A 381 -6.15 2.40 -0.18
C PHE A 381 -7.48 2.04 -0.84
N LYS A 382 -8.00 0.82 -0.62
CA LYS A 382 -9.35 0.42 -1.03
C LYS A 382 -10.45 1.34 -0.46
N TRP A 383 -10.27 1.88 0.75
CA TRP A 383 -11.21 2.81 1.37
C TRP A 383 -11.08 4.25 0.84
N ILE A 384 -9.88 4.63 0.40
CA ILE A 384 -9.66 5.86 -0.37
C ILE A 384 -10.42 5.75 -1.70
N ALA A 385 -10.26 4.64 -2.41
CA ALA A 385 -10.96 4.39 -3.67
C ALA A 385 -12.50 4.36 -3.50
N ASP A 386 -13.00 3.80 -2.38
CA ASP A 386 -14.43 3.82 -2.05
C ASP A 386 -14.96 5.26 -1.86
N LEU A 387 -14.24 6.12 -1.14
CA LEU A 387 -14.57 7.54 -1.03
C LEU A 387 -14.50 8.25 -2.38
N MET A 388 -13.49 7.99 -3.21
CA MET A 388 -13.40 8.56 -4.56
C MET A 388 -14.60 8.15 -5.43
N ARG A 389 -15.09 6.92 -5.30
CA ARG A 389 -16.31 6.45 -5.98
C ARG A 389 -17.54 7.23 -5.52
N ARG A 390 -17.64 7.53 -4.22
CA ARG A 390 -18.71 8.39 -3.69
C ARG A 390 -18.61 9.82 -4.22
N PHE A 391 -17.40 10.39 -4.29
CA PHE A 391 -17.17 11.74 -4.80
C PHE A 391 -17.69 11.94 -6.23
N GLU A 392 -17.59 10.93 -7.09
CA GLU A 392 -18.15 10.95 -8.45
C GLU A 392 -19.68 11.18 -8.45
N THR A 393 -20.38 10.64 -7.46
CA THR A 393 -21.85 10.78 -7.31
C THR A 393 -22.26 12.01 -6.51
N GLU A 394 -21.43 12.42 -5.57
CA GLU A 394 -21.68 13.57 -4.68
C GLU A 394 -21.19 14.90 -5.29
N ASN A 395 -20.58 14.87 -6.48
CA ASN A 395 -19.98 16.02 -7.17
C ASN A 395 -18.97 16.74 -6.28
N ILE A 396 -18.02 15.97 -5.76
CA ILE A 396 -16.87 16.42 -4.97
C ILE A 396 -15.62 16.25 -5.83
N ASP A 397 -14.77 17.27 -5.87
CA ASP A 397 -13.59 17.33 -6.72
C ASP A 397 -12.39 16.74 -5.98
N PHE A 398 -11.99 15.52 -6.34
CA PHE A 398 -10.77 14.90 -5.82
C PHE A 398 -9.52 15.72 -6.19
N ILE A 399 -8.71 16.04 -5.19
CA ILE A 399 -7.42 16.74 -5.34
C ILE A 399 -6.23 15.84 -5.04
N TYR A 400 -6.31 15.07 -3.96
CA TYR A 400 -5.18 14.29 -3.46
C TYR A 400 -5.62 13.23 -2.45
N ALA A 401 -4.92 12.09 -2.40
CA ALA A 401 -5.05 11.15 -1.31
C ALA A 401 -3.72 10.58 -0.85
N THR A 402 -3.66 10.20 0.43
CA THR A 402 -2.45 9.62 1.00
C THR A 402 -2.72 8.71 2.21
N GLU A 403 -1.85 7.72 2.37
CA GLU A 403 -1.70 6.92 3.59
C GLU A 403 -0.32 7.20 4.20
N GLU A 404 -0.22 7.09 5.53
CA GLU A 404 1.03 7.29 6.28
C GLU A 404 2.13 6.31 5.85
N SER A 405 1.74 5.13 5.38
CA SER A 405 2.62 4.09 4.86
C SER A 405 3.08 4.36 3.42
N TYR A 406 3.46 5.60 3.13
CA TYR A 406 4.13 6.02 1.89
C TYR A 406 3.29 5.80 0.61
N GLY A 407 1.97 5.80 0.79
CA GLY A 407 1.00 5.68 -0.29
C GLY A 407 0.47 7.06 -0.69
N HIS A 408 0.49 7.34 -1.99
CA HIS A 408 0.08 8.63 -2.54
C HIS A 408 -0.74 8.41 -3.82
N LEU A 409 -1.73 9.26 -4.07
CA LEU A 409 -2.50 9.27 -5.31
C LEU A 409 -2.84 10.71 -5.69
N ILE A 410 -2.49 11.08 -6.91
CA ILE A 410 -2.58 12.45 -7.43
C ILE A 410 -3.74 12.54 -8.43
N GLU A 411 -3.92 11.47 -9.19
CA GLU A 411 -4.83 11.31 -10.31
C GLU A 411 -6.13 10.60 -9.92
N LYS A 412 -7.18 10.79 -10.74
CA LYS A 412 -8.46 10.09 -10.59
C LYS A 412 -8.62 8.92 -11.56
N GLU A 413 -7.64 8.68 -12.41
CA GLU A 413 -7.64 7.60 -13.39
C GLU A 413 -7.13 6.29 -12.78
N VAL A 414 -6.50 6.35 -11.61
CA VAL A 414 -6.01 5.22 -10.82
C VAL A 414 -6.83 5.13 -9.51
N ARG A 415 -7.00 3.92 -8.98
CA ARG A 415 -7.76 3.62 -7.75
C ARG A 415 -6.97 2.76 -6.76
N ASP A 416 -5.64 2.85 -6.84
CA ASP A 416 -4.68 2.37 -5.84
C ASP A 416 -3.58 3.43 -5.71
N LYS A 417 -2.57 3.19 -4.89
CA LYS A 417 -1.42 4.08 -4.79
C LYS A 417 -0.64 4.11 -6.10
N ASP A 418 -0.11 5.28 -6.42
CA ASP A 418 0.74 5.49 -7.58
C ASP A 418 2.08 6.13 -7.18
N GLY A 419 3.09 5.28 -6.96
CA GLY A 419 4.44 5.73 -6.64
C GLY A 419 5.14 6.43 -7.81
N ILE A 420 4.72 6.18 -9.06
CA ILE A 420 5.32 6.79 -10.26
C ILE A 420 4.81 8.22 -10.43
N SER A 421 3.50 8.42 -10.32
CA SER A 421 2.88 9.75 -10.30
C SER A 421 3.39 10.59 -9.13
N ALA A 422 3.50 9.99 -7.95
CA ALA A 422 4.08 10.65 -6.77
C ALA A 422 5.54 11.05 -6.99
N ALA A 423 6.36 10.21 -7.65
CA ALA A 423 7.76 10.52 -7.93
C ALA A 423 7.88 11.66 -8.96
N ALA A 424 7.02 11.67 -9.97
CA ALA A 424 6.97 12.75 -10.96
C ALA A 424 6.54 14.08 -10.31
N LEU A 425 5.53 14.07 -9.44
CA LEU A 425 5.12 15.25 -8.67
C LEU A 425 6.22 15.71 -7.71
N THR A 426 6.93 14.78 -7.06
CA THR A 426 8.07 15.11 -6.17
C THR A 426 9.19 15.81 -6.95
N ALA A 427 9.48 15.35 -8.17
CA ALA A 427 10.47 15.99 -9.04
C ALA A 427 10.04 17.43 -9.41
N GLU A 428 8.78 17.63 -9.78
CA GLU A 428 8.23 18.97 -10.05
C GLU A 428 8.29 19.88 -8.81
N MET A 429 7.87 19.36 -7.66
CA MET A 429 7.88 20.06 -6.37
C MET A 429 9.32 20.45 -5.98
N THR A 430 10.29 19.57 -6.22
CA THR A 430 11.72 19.86 -6.00
C THR A 430 12.18 21.00 -6.90
N LEU A 431 11.84 20.96 -8.19
CA LEU A 431 12.17 22.03 -9.14
C LEU A 431 11.57 23.38 -8.70
N TYR A 432 10.32 23.40 -8.28
CA TYR A 432 9.65 24.62 -7.80
C TYR A 432 10.32 25.18 -6.55
N TRP A 433 10.52 24.37 -5.50
CA TRP A 433 11.14 24.88 -4.27
C TRP A 433 12.60 25.29 -4.50
N ARG A 434 13.32 24.58 -5.38
CA ARG A 434 14.66 24.98 -5.80
C ARG A 434 14.65 26.36 -6.48
N SER A 435 13.66 26.65 -7.33
CA SER A 435 13.51 27.97 -7.94
C SER A 435 13.20 29.08 -6.92
N GLN A 436 12.63 28.72 -5.77
CA GLN A 436 12.41 29.61 -4.62
C GLN A 436 13.61 29.66 -3.65
N GLY A 437 14.72 29.00 -3.97
CA GLY A 437 15.91 28.95 -3.11
C GLY A 437 15.73 28.10 -1.85
N LYS A 438 14.77 27.16 -1.84
CA LYS A 438 14.45 26.28 -0.71
C LYS A 438 14.65 24.81 -1.06
N SER A 439 15.05 24.01 -0.08
CA SER A 439 14.90 22.56 -0.13
C SER A 439 13.48 22.13 0.28
N LEU A 440 13.14 20.86 0.08
CA LEU A 440 11.89 20.30 0.61
C LEU A 440 11.86 20.30 2.14
N LEU A 441 13.02 20.16 2.81
CA LEU A 441 13.11 20.26 4.27
C LEU A 441 12.85 21.69 4.76
N ASP A 442 13.34 22.70 4.05
CA ASP A 442 13.04 24.10 4.38
C ASP A 442 11.54 24.37 4.25
N ARG A 443 10.88 23.85 3.20
CA ARG A 443 9.42 23.98 3.08
C ARG A 443 8.69 23.23 4.20
N LEU A 444 9.13 22.03 4.56
CA LEU A 444 8.53 21.29 5.66
C LEU A 444 8.65 22.04 7.00
N GLU A 445 9.80 22.67 7.27
CA GLU A 445 9.96 23.55 8.44
C GLU A 445 9.01 24.76 8.41
N ASP A 446 8.79 25.35 7.23
CA ASP A 446 7.82 26.46 7.10
C ASP A 446 6.40 26.00 7.37
N LEU A 447 6.00 24.81 6.89
CA LEU A 447 4.69 24.23 7.22
C LEU A 447 4.52 24.03 8.73
N TYR A 448 5.56 23.58 9.43
CA TYR A 448 5.49 23.46 10.89
C TYR A 448 5.38 24.82 11.59
N LYS A 449 6.05 25.86 11.09
CA LYS A 449 5.90 27.23 11.63
C LYS A 449 4.50 27.78 11.38
N GLU A 450 3.89 27.44 10.25
CA GLU A 450 2.56 27.91 9.86
C GLU A 450 1.43 27.19 10.61
N HIS A 451 1.57 25.89 10.87
CA HIS A 451 0.48 25.03 11.35
C HIS A 451 0.73 24.39 12.73
N GLY A 452 1.90 24.61 13.33
CA GLY A 452 2.37 23.85 14.48
C GLY A 452 3.23 22.64 14.07
N TYR A 453 4.03 22.14 15.00
CA TYR A 453 4.87 20.97 14.77
C TYR A 453 4.07 19.69 14.96
N TYR A 454 4.18 18.76 14.01
CA TYR A 454 3.56 17.44 14.06
C TYR A 454 4.64 16.37 14.03
N GLU A 455 4.49 15.37 14.88
CA GLU A 455 5.38 14.22 14.93
C GLU A 455 4.56 12.95 15.20
N GLU A 456 4.78 11.94 14.37
CA GLU A 456 4.07 10.68 14.46
C GLU A 456 5.00 9.51 14.76
N LYS A 457 4.49 8.53 15.52
CA LYS A 457 5.19 7.28 15.82
C LYS A 457 4.27 6.08 15.65
N GLY A 458 4.68 5.16 14.79
CA GLY A 458 4.12 3.81 14.72
C GLY A 458 4.86 2.85 15.66
N LEU A 459 4.10 2.00 16.37
CA LEU A 459 4.62 0.86 17.13
C LEU A 459 3.95 -0.41 16.62
N SER A 460 4.73 -1.48 16.43
CA SER A 460 4.21 -2.79 16.04
C SER A 460 4.70 -3.84 17.02
N PHE A 461 3.76 -4.57 17.62
CA PHE A 461 4.05 -5.67 18.53
C PHE A 461 3.62 -6.99 17.90
N TYR A 462 4.56 -7.93 17.81
CA TYR A 462 4.33 -9.29 17.32
C TYR A 462 4.15 -10.25 18.49
N PHE A 463 3.30 -11.26 18.30
CA PHE A 463 3.05 -12.33 19.26
C PHE A 463 3.29 -13.68 18.59
N GLU A 464 4.28 -14.43 19.08
CA GLU A 464 4.67 -15.70 18.50
C GLU A 464 3.81 -16.88 19.01
N GLY A 465 3.72 -17.94 18.21
CA GLY A 465 3.08 -19.20 18.57
C GLY A 465 1.55 -19.22 18.45
N GLU A 466 0.96 -20.38 18.73
CA GLU A 466 -0.49 -20.64 18.62
C GLU A 466 -1.34 -19.68 19.47
N GLN A 467 -0.77 -19.17 20.58
CA GLN A 467 -1.45 -18.27 21.50
C GLN A 467 -1.44 -16.80 21.04
N GLY A 468 -0.64 -16.43 20.04
CA GLY A 468 -0.41 -15.03 19.67
C GLY A 468 -1.68 -14.29 19.26
N MET A 469 -2.57 -14.93 18.49
CA MET A 469 -3.87 -14.35 18.13
C MET A 469 -4.78 -14.14 19.35
N ARG A 470 -4.72 -15.04 20.35
CA ARG A 470 -5.53 -14.92 21.56
C ARG A 470 -5.07 -13.73 22.41
N ILE A 471 -3.76 -13.56 22.60
CA ILE A 471 -3.16 -12.41 23.33
C ILE A 471 -3.53 -11.09 22.65
N MET A 472 -3.40 -11.03 21.32
CA MET A 472 -3.76 -9.84 20.56
C MET A 472 -5.24 -9.47 20.73
N ASN A 473 -6.13 -10.46 20.65
CA ASN A 473 -7.57 -10.24 20.82
C ASN A 473 -7.92 -9.82 22.25
N SER A 474 -7.28 -10.41 23.26
CA SER A 474 -7.53 -10.05 24.65
C SER A 474 -7.17 -8.59 24.94
N ILE A 475 -6.08 -8.07 24.38
CA ILE A 475 -5.73 -6.64 24.51
C ILE A 475 -6.86 -5.73 24.02
N MET A 476 -7.42 -6.02 22.84
CA MET A 476 -8.52 -5.22 22.27
C MET A 476 -9.83 -5.37 23.05
N GLU A 477 -10.10 -6.55 23.60
CA GLU A 477 -11.24 -6.77 24.49
C GLU A 477 -11.08 -6.02 25.81
N ASP A 478 -9.89 -6.03 26.39
CA ASP A 478 -9.62 -5.43 27.69
C ASP A 478 -9.67 -3.91 27.61
N TYR A 479 -9.17 -3.32 26.52
CA TYR A 479 -9.42 -1.90 26.23
C TYR A 479 -10.91 -1.54 26.15
N ARG A 480 -11.74 -2.41 25.57
CA ARG A 480 -13.19 -2.17 25.49
C ARG A 480 -13.91 -2.36 26.82
N LYS A 481 -13.46 -3.32 27.64
CA LYS A 481 -14.00 -3.57 28.98
C LYS A 481 -13.60 -2.46 29.96
N GLN A 482 -12.36 -1.99 29.86
CA GLN A 482 -11.78 -0.99 30.75
C GLN A 482 -10.97 0.02 29.92
N GLN A 483 -11.61 1.15 29.61
CA GLN A 483 -10.96 2.24 28.88
C GLN A 483 -9.84 2.86 29.72
N PRO A 484 -8.70 3.25 29.12
CA PRO A 484 -7.67 4.00 29.80
C PRO A 484 -8.16 5.41 30.13
N ASP A 485 -7.97 5.86 31.37
CA ASP A 485 -8.23 7.26 31.74
C ASP A 485 -7.10 8.20 31.30
N GLN A 486 -5.90 7.66 31.06
CA GLN A 486 -4.71 8.39 30.65
C GLN A 486 -3.68 7.50 29.93
N PHE A 487 -2.78 8.14 29.17
CA PHE A 487 -1.56 7.54 28.65
C PHE A 487 -0.35 8.38 29.09
N GLY A 488 0.59 7.77 29.81
CA GLY A 488 1.62 8.54 30.51
C GLY A 488 0.97 9.47 31.54
N GLU A 489 1.24 10.77 31.43
CA GLU A 489 0.67 11.83 32.27
C GLU A 489 -0.55 12.52 31.64
N LEU A 490 -0.90 12.17 30.39
CA LEU A 490 -1.93 12.85 29.62
C LEU A 490 -3.26 12.11 29.69
N ALA A 491 -4.28 12.80 30.18
CA ALA A 491 -5.59 12.19 30.36
C ALA A 491 -6.38 12.09 29.04
N VAL A 492 -7.16 11.03 28.86
CA VAL A 492 -8.01 10.76 27.68
C VAL A 492 -9.27 11.61 27.73
N ILE A 493 -9.52 12.49 26.76
CA ILE A 493 -10.70 13.37 26.71
C ILE A 493 -11.83 12.86 25.82
N CYS A 494 -11.51 12.00 24.86
CA CYS A 494 -12.47 11.41 23.92
C CYS A 494 -12.00 10.02 23.51
N THR A 495 -12.93 9.08 23.44
CA THR A 495 -12.69 7.73 22.91
C THR A 495 -13.58 7.49 21.70
N ARG A 496 -13.02 6.88 20.66
CA ARG A 496 -13.71 6.50 19.43
C ARG A 496 -13.51 5.01 19.20
N ASP A 497 -14.57 4.21 19.31
CA ASP A 497 -14.55 2.79 18.95
C ASP A 497 -15.23 2.59 17.59
N VAL A 498 -14.41 2.40 16.57
CA VAL A 498 -14.85 2.25 15.18
C VAL A 498 -15.64 0.96 14.97
N LYS A 499 -15.39 -0.07 15.77
CA LYS A 499 -16.13 -1.34 15.71
C LYS A 499 -17.55 -1.15 16.24
N ALA A 500 -17.70 -0.38 17.33
CA ALA A 500 -19.00 -0.01 17.89
C ALA A 500 -19.73 1.06 17.05
N GLY A 501 -18.99 1.82 16.25
CA GLY A 501 -19.54 2.91 15.43
C GLY A 501 -19.88 4.17 16.25
N THR A 502 -19.24 4.34 17.42
CA THR A 502 -19.54 5.42 18.36
C THR A 502 -18.27 6.08 18.91
N GLU A 503 -18.32 7.39 19.09
CA GLU A 503 -17.35 8.17 19.87
C GLU A 503 -18.05 8.83 21.07
N TRP A 504 -17.32 9.01 22.17
CA TRP A 504 -17.83 9.66 23.38
C TRP A 504 -16.74 10.46 24.09
N ASP A 505 -17.15 11.58 24.70
CA ASP A 505 -16.30 12.41 25.54
C ASP A 505 -16.40 12.02 27.04
N ARG A 506 -15.60 12.69 27.89
CA ARG A 506 -15.62 12.50 29.35
C ARG A 506 -16.97 12.78 30.00
N ASP A 507 -17.81 13.61 29.39
CA ASP A 507 -19.15 13.94 29.89
C ASP A 507 -20.18 12.86 29.48
N GLY A 508 -19.75 11.83 28.75
CA GLY A 508 -20.59 10.74 28.26
C GLY A 508 -21.44 11.11 27.04
N ARG A 509 -21.13 12.20 26.34
CA ARG A 509 -21.87 12.59 25.12
C ARG A 509 -21.46 11.69 23.96
N ILE A 510 -22.41 10.91 23.46
CA ILE A 510 -22.17 9.93 22.40
C ILE A 510 -22.49 10.54 21.03
N ARG A 511 -21.64 10.27 20.04
CA ARG A 511 -21.87 10.58 18.63
C ARG A 511 -21.63 9.33 17.78
N LYS A 512 -22.32 9.25 16.65
CA LYS A 512 -22.11 8.18 15.66
C LYS A 512 -20.88 8.50 14.80
N ILE A 513 -20.08 7.48 14.52
CA ILE A 513 -18.96 7.57 13.58
C ILE A 513 -19.48 7.26 12.17
N ASP A 514 -19.07 8.08 11.20
CA ASP A 514 -19.32 7.83 9.76
C ASP A 514 -18.14 7.10 9.11
N LEU A 515 -17.84 5.91 9.61
CA LEU A 515 -16.81 5.01 9.06
C LEU A 515 -17.36 3.58 9.03
N PRO A 516 -16.91 2.74 8.08
CA PRO A 516 -17.18 1.30 8.14
C PRO A 516 -16.66 0.70 9.44
N GLN A 517 -17.34 -0.34 9.93
CA GLN A 517 -16.90 -1.04 11.15
C GLN A 517 -15.54 -1.70 10.92
N SER A 518 -14.62 -1.47 11.85
CA SER A 518 -13.28 -2.05 11.85
C SER A 518 -12.77 -2.14 13.28
N ASP A 519 -11.89 -3.10 13.58
CA ASP A 519 -11.34 -3.27 14.92
C ASP A 519 -10.29 -2.21 15.22
N VAL A 520 -10.77 -0.98 15.50
CA VAL A 520 -9.93 0.20 15.74
C VAL A 520 -10.51 0.96 16.92
N ILE A 521 -9.64 1.33 17.86
CA ILE A 521 -9.97 2.25 18.95
C ILE A 521 -9.03 3.45 18.86
N GLN A 522 -9.57 4.65 19.01
CA GLN A 522 -8.79 5.88 19.11
C GLN A 522 -9.07 6.59 20.44
N TRP A 523 -8.03 7.20 20.99
CA TRP A 523 -8.10 8.05 22.16
C TRP A 523 -7.50 9.41 21.82
N ARG A 524 -8.27 10.47 22.04
CA ARG A 524 -7.73 11.83 22.02
C ARG A 524 -7.35 12.22 23.44
N LEU A 525 -6.12 12.67 23.62
CA LEU A 525 -5.59 13.13 24.90
C LEU A 525 -5.86 14.64 25.08
N GLU A 526 -5.73 15.14 26.30
CA GLU A 526 -6.05 16.53 26.65
C GLU A 526 -5.18 17.58 25.97
N ASP A 527 -3.98 17.21 25.54
CA ASP A 527 -3.11 18.06 24.71
C ASP A 527 -3.40 17.93 23.20
N GLY A 528 -4.44 17.16 22.85
CA GLY A 528 -4.91 16.88 21.51
C GLY A 528 -4.13 15.80 20.76
N THR A 529 -3.13 15.15 21.38
CA THR A 529 -2.49 13.94 20.83
C THR A 529 -3.54 12.88 20.51
N LEU A 530 -3.45 12.25 19.34
CA LEU A 530 -4.34 11.17 18.92
C LEU A 530 -3.58 9.84 18.96
N LEU A 531 -4.05 8.92 19.81
CA LEU A 531 -3.56 7.54 19.85
C LEU A 531 -4.55 6.63 19.13
N THR A 532 -4.06 5.75 18.27
CA THR A 532 -4.88 4.71 17.62
C THR A 532 -4.29 3.33 17.87
N VAL A 533 -5.13 2.34 18.19
CA VAL A 533 -4.75 0.93 18.23
C VAL A 533 -5.57 0.12 17.22
N ARG A 534 -4.92 -0.82 16.55
CA ARG A 534 -5.58 -1.79 15.66
C ARG A 534 -4.82 -3.12 15.59
N PRO A 535 -5.50 -4.27 15.68
CA PRO A 535 -4.90 -5.55 15.38
C PRO A 535 -4.77 -5.76 13.87
N SER A 536 -3.85 -6.62 13.48
CA SER A 536 -3.79 -7.19 12.13
C SER A 536 -4.82 -8.31 12.02
N GLY A 537 -5.52 -8.40 10.88
CA GLY A 537 -6.49 -9.47 10.65
C GLY A 537 -5.86 -10.80 10.25
N THR A 538 -4.65 -10.77 9.67
CA THR A 538 -4.01 -11.94 9.04
C THR A 538 -2.75 -12.40 9.77
N GLU A 539 -2.23 -11.60 10.69
CA GLU A 539 -0.99 -11.86 11.44
C GLU A 539 -1.24 -11.59 12.93
N PRO A 540 -0.60 -12.33 13.85
CA PRO A 540 -0.65 -12.05 15.29
C PRO A 540 0.20 -10.81 15.62
N LYS A 541 -0.26 -9.64 15.16
CA LYS A 541 0.40 -8.34 15.29
C LYS A 541 -0.60 -7.27 15.65
N ILE A 542 -0.28 -6.43 16.64
CA ILE A 542 -1.05 -5.22 16.97
C ILE A 542 -0.21 -3.97 16.66
N LYS A 543 -0.85 -2.95 16.10
CA LYS A 543 -0.22 -1.67 15.76
C LYS A 543 -0.80 -0.53 16.59
N TYR A 544 0.07 0.36 17.02
CA TYR A 544 -0.28 1.64 17.63
C TYR A 544 0.26 2.79 16.80
N TYR A 545 -0.48 3.88 16.75
CA TYR A 545 -0.10 5.11 16.08
C TYR A 545 -0.28 6.28 17.05
N ILE A 546 0.79 7.00 17.33
CA ILE A 546 0.81 8.19 18.17
C ILE A 546 0.96 9.38 17.24
N LEU A 547 -0.05 10.24 17.15
CA LEU A 547 -0.04 11.46 16.35
C LEU A 547 0.01 12.64 17.32
N CYS A 548 1.21 13.18 17.55
CA CYS A 548 1.45 14.25 18.49
C CYS A 548 1.56 15.59 17.75
N HIS A 549 1.10 16.67 18.39
CA HIS A 549 1.34 18.02 17.88
C HIS A 549 1.75 18.96 19.04
N ASP A 550 2.45 20.03 18.69
CA ASP A 550 2.81 21.11 19.61
C ASP A 550 2.87 22.46 18.87
N GLN A 551 2.57 23.54 19.58
CA GLN A 551 2.56 24.90 19.04
C GLN A 551 3.34 25.86 19.94
N SER A 552 4.57 25.50 20.28
CA SER A 552 5.51 26.40 20.95
C SER A 552 6.08 27.45 19.99
N SER A 553 6.62 28.55 20.53
CA SER A 553 7.18 29.64 19.72
C SER A 553 8.42 29.24 18.93
N GLU A 554 9.18 28.26 19.42
CA GLU A 554 10.41 27.76 18.80
C GLU A 554 10.23 26.32 18.35
N LEU A 555 10.54 26.04 17.08
CA LEU A 555 10.38 24.70 16.48
C LEU A 555 11.24 23.63 17.16
N SER A 556 12.43 24.01 17.65
CA SER A 556 13.31 23.11 18.41
C SER A 556 12.69 22.68 19.74
N LEU A 557 11.99 23.60 20.43
CA LEU A 557 11.28 23.29 21.66
C LEU A 557 10.08 22.39 21.39
N SER A 558 9.31 22.66 20.33
CA SER A 558 8.22 21.78 19.93
C SER A 558 8.70 20.36 19.65
N LYS A 559 9.82 20.21 18.92
CA LYS A 559 10.47 18.91 18.68
C LYS A 559 10.81 18.19 19.98
N GLU A 560 11.43 18.87 20.95
CA GLU A 560 11.77 18.26 22.23
C GLU A 560 10.52 17.81 23.01
N ILE A 561 9.49 18.65 23.03
CA ILE A 561 8.22 18.38 23.71
C ILE A 561 7.52 17.16 23.09
N THR A 562 7.35 17.12 21.77
CA THR A 562 6.67 16.00 21.08
C THR A 562 7.44 14.71 21.24
N GLN A 563 8.78 14.72 21.13
CA GLN A 563 9.61 13.54 21.34
C GLN A 563 9.47 12.98 22.76
N LYS A 564 9.48 13.85 23.78
CA LYS A 564 9.29 13.44 25.16
C LYS A 564 7.89 12.85 25.39
N LYS A 565 6.84 13.47 24.84
CA LYS A 565 5.47 12.96 24.92
C LYS A 565 5.33 11.59 24.28
N ILE A 566 5.84 11.44 23.05
CA ILE A 566 5.82 10.18 22.30
C ILE A 566 6.54 9.08 23.09
N ALA A 567 7.70 9.38 23.68
CA ALA A 567 8.45 8.41 24.48
C ALA A 567 7.64 7.91 25.68
N LEU A 568 7.04 8.81 26.46
CA LEU A 568 6.22 8.46 27.63
C LEU A 568 4.97 7.64 27.25
N ILE A 569 4.30 8.01 26.15
CA ILE A 569 3.13 7.26 25.64
C ILE A 569 3.56 5.87 25.16
N ALA A 570 4.68 5.78 24.42
CA ALA A 570 5.20 4.52 23.92
C ALA A 570 5.62 3.56 25.05
N GLU A 571 6.21 4.08 26.13
CA GLU A 571 6.53 3.33 27.34
C GLU A 571 5.26 2.77 28.00
N ALA A 572 4.22 3.61 28.15
CA ALA A 572 2.94 3.18 28.73
C ALA A 572 2.26 2.09 27.89
N ILE A 573 2.26 2.23 26.57
CA ILE A 573 1.73 1.21 25.64
C ILE A 573 2.53 -0.09 25.76
N THR A 574 3.86 0.00 25.77
CA THR A 574 4.74 -1.18 25.86
C THR A 574 4.51 -1.93 27.17
N ALA A 575 4.43 -1.23 28.29
CA ALA A 575 4.13 -1.82 29.59
C ALA A 575 2.77 -2.54 29.61
N MET A 576 1.75 -1.95 28.98
CA MET A 576 0.42 -2.56 28.83
C MET A 576 0.49 -3.83 27.98
N VAL A 577 1.13 -3.79 26.80
CA VAL A 577 1.27 -4.96 25.92
C VAL A 577 2.05 -6.08 26.63
N ASP A 578 3.13 -5.74 27.34
CA ASP A 578 3.96 -6.72 28.05
C ASP A 578 3.22 -7.35 29.24
N SER A 579 2.24 -6.66 29.84
CA SER A 579 1.39 -7.25 30.89
C SER A 579 0.51 -8.39 30.37
N HIS A 580 0.19 -8.41 29.07
CA HIS A 580 -0.57 -9.49 28.42
C HIS A 580 0.31 -10.64 27.92
N ARG A 581 1.64 -10.47 27.93
CA ARG A 581 2.60 -11.53 27.57
C ARG A 581 2.97 -12.42 28.76
N LYS A 582 2.68 -11.98 29.99
CA LYS A 582 2.93 -12.69 31.24
C LYS A 582 1.69 -13.49 31.64
#